data_AF-A0A9C9Y5E2-F1
#
_entry.id   AF-A0A9C9Y5E2-F1
#
_cell.length_a   1.000
_cell.length_b   1.000
_cell.length_c   1.000
_cell.angle_alpha   90.00
_cell.angle_beta   90.00
_cell.angle_gamma   90.00
#
_symmetry.space_group_name_H-M   'P 1'
#
loop_
_entity.id
_entity.type
_entity.pdbx_description
1 polymer ?
#
loop_
_entity_poly.entity_id
_entity_poly.type
_entity_poly.pdbx_seq_one_letter_code
_entity_poly.pdbx_strand_id
1 'polypeptide(L)'
;LDKIRDTASSHNRLFLVEVMGRDAGFIALNAGVGAGAEEILIPEEDLGLDRLLLSLERSRRSGKSSSIVVVSEGDKTGKNVFELATYIEKNLSLYEVRVSVLGHMQRGGSPSCFDRVLASRMGVKSVELLIDGSSNVMVGIDDNKIRTIPLEKAVKGKHTINKELLRMSDILSV
;
A
#
# COMPACT_ATOMS: atom_id res chain seq x y z
N LEU A 1 10.61 -3.35 2.86
CA LEU A 1 10.62 -4.01 1.54
C LEU A 1 12.04 -4.16 1.02
N ASP A 2 12.88 -3.14 1.13
CA ASP A 2 14.28 -3.18 0.68
C ASP A 2 15.07 -4.36 1.24
N LYS A 3 15.01 -4.62 2.55
CA LYS A 3 15.63 -5.80 3.17
C LYS A 3 15.19 -7.14 2.55
N ILE A 4 13.92 -7.22 2.12
CA ILE A 4 13.37 -8.41 1.46
C ILE A 4 13.94 -8.49 0.04
N ARG A 5 13.97 -7.36 -0.69
CA ARG A 5 14.52 -7.24 -2.05
C ARG A 5 15.98 -7.70 -2.11
N ASP A 6 16.80 -7.28 -1.15
CA ASP A 6 18.21 -7.69 -1.06
C ASP A 6 18.35 -9.22 -1.03
N THR A 7 17.50 -9.90 -0.26
CA THR A 7 17.50 -11.37 -0.16
C THR A 7 16.82 -12.09 -1.33
N ALA A 8 15.95 -11.39 -2.06
CA ALA A 8 15.20 -11.97 -3.17
C ALA A 8 16.04 -12.14 -4.44
N SER A 9 16.96 -11.21 -4.68
CA SER A 9 17.81 -11.17 -5.88
C SER A 9 18.70 -12.41 -6.08
N SER A 10 18.94 -13.19 -5.02
CA SER A 10 19.89 -14.31 -5.03
C SER A 10 19.32 -15.67 -5.44
N HIS A 11 17.99 -15.84 -5.48
CA HIS A 11 17.38 -17.19 -5.56
C HIS A 11 16.10 -17.33 -6.41
N ASN A 12 15.80 -16.42 -7.35
CA ASN A 12 14.54 -16.45 -8.13
C ASN A 12 13.27 -16.57 -7.24
N ARG A 13 13.26 -15.83 -6.13
CA ARG A 13 12.17 -15.86 -5.17
C ARG A 13 11.13 -14.78 -5.48
N LEU A 14 9.86 -15.15 -5.36
CA LEU A 14 8.74 -14.22 -5.37
C LEU A 14 8.32 -13.97 -3.92
N PHE A 15 8.38 -12.73 -3.47
CA PHE A 15 7.91 -12.35 -2.14
C PHE A 15 6.53 -11.72 -2.21
N LEU A 16 5.55 -12.35 -1.58
CA LEU A 16 4.27 -11.72 -1.25
C LEU A 16 4.43 -11.00 0.09
N VAL A 17 4.26 -9.70 0.11
CA VAL A 17 4.36 -8.89 1.33
C VAL A 17 2.99 -8.30 1.66
N GLU A 18 2.39 -8.81 2.74
CA GLU A 18 1.12 -8.30 3.25
C GLU A 18 1.33 -7.08 4.14
N VAL A 19 0.67 -5.98 3.80
CA VAL A 19 0.71 -4.71 4.51
C VAL A 19 -0.66 -4.37 5.09
N MET A 20 -0.68 -3.54 6.14
CA MET A 20 -1.94 -3.06 6.71
C MET A 20 -2.63 -2.09 5.73
N GLY A 21 -3.91 -1.85 5.95
CA GLY A 21 -4.69 -0.94 5.09
C GLY A 21 -6.18 -1.04 5.30
N ARG A 22 -6.65 -2.09 5.99
CA ARG A 22 -8.05 -2.45 6.15
C ARG A 22 -8.74 -2.38 4.78
N ASP A 23 -9.68 -1.47 4.61
CA ASP A 23 -10.48 -1.27 3.40
C ASP A 23 -9.87 -0.27 2.41
N ALA A 24 -8.63 0.19 2.63
CA ALA A 24 -7.91 1.13 1.76
C ALA A 24 -6.52 0.61 1.33
N GLY A 25 -6.19 0.80 0.07
CA GLY A 25 -4.94 0.36 -0.56
C GLY A 25 -3.77 1.35 -0.45
N PHE A 26 -3.90 2.46 0.29
CA PHE A 26 -2.91 3.54 0.28
C PHE A 26 -1.50 3.09 0.71
N ILE A 27 -1.40 2.25 1.74
CA ILE A 27 -0.10 1.74 2.21
C ILE A 27 0.51 0.84 1.15
N ALA A 28 -0.26 -0.11 0.62
CA ALA A 28 0.19 -1.03 -0.42
C ALA A 28 0.67 -0.28 -1.67
N LEU A 29 -0.10 0.71 -2.13
CA LEU A 29 0.24 1.51 -3.31
C LEU A 29 1.52 2.31 -3.12
N ASN A 30 1.62 3.08 -2.03
CA ASN A 30 2.82 3.90 -1.78
C ASN A 30 4.05 3.02 -1.52
N ALA A 31 3.90 1.94 -0.74
CA ALA A 31 5.00 1.02 -0.46
C ALA A 31 5.44 0.26 -1.72
N GLY A 32 4.50 -0.19 -2.55
CA GLY A 32 4.79 -0.88 -3.79
C GLY A 32 5.48 0.01 -4.82
N VAL A 33 4.97 1.23 -5.05
CA VAL A 33 5.63 2.21 -5.93
C VAL A 33 7.03 2.55 -5.41
N GLY A 34 7.16 2.86 -4.12
CA GLY A 34 8.45 3.22 -3.51
C GLY A 34 9.47 2.08 -3.52
N ALA A 35 9.01 0.84 -3.39
CA ALA A 35 9.86 -0.34 -3.43
C ALA A 35 10.07 -0.92 -4.83
N GLY A 36 9.38 -0.42 -5.86
CA GLY A 36 9.42 -0.96 -7.22
C GLY A 36 8.80 -2.36 -7.35
N ALA A 37 7.65 -2.59 -6.69
CA ALA A 37 6.92 -3.86 -6.74
C ALA A 37 6.45 -4.18 -8.17
N GLU A 38 6.44 -5.46 -8.52
CA GLU A 38 5.97 -5.97 -9.81
C GLU A 38 4.44 -5.90 -9.91
N GLU A 39 3.75 -6.15 -8.80
CA GLU A 39 2.30 -6.00 -8.72
C GLU A 39 1.90 -5.49 -7.33
N ILE A 40 0.81 -4.74 -7.29
CA ILE A 40 0.23 -4.21 -6.06
C ILE A 40 -1.26 -4.57 -6.03
N LEU A 41 -1.67 -5.36 -5.03
CA LEU A 41 -3.05 -5.79 -4.86
C LEU A 41 -3.74 -4.92 -3.80
N ILE A 42 -4.83 -4.25 -4.19
CA ILE A 42 -5.55 -3.28 -3.36
C ILE A 42 -7.08 -3.47 -3.45
N PRO A 43 -7.83 -3.19 -2.36
CA PRO A 43 -9.29 -3.37 -2.34
C PRO A 43 -10.06 -2.49 -3.34
N GLU A 44 -9.46 -1.39 -3.81
CA GLU A 44 -10.05 -0.47 -4.78
C GLU A 44 -10.01 -0.98 -6.23
N GLU A 45 -9.10 -1.91 -6.56
CA GLU A 45 -8.99 -2.50 -7.89
C GLU A 45 -8.97 -4.04 -7.82
N ASP A 46 -10.06 -4.67 -8.27
CA ASP A 46 -10.06 -6.11 -8.51
C ASP A 46 -9.61 -6.39 -9.94
N LEU A 47 -8.34 -6.73 -10.08
CA LEU A 47 -7.70 -6.99 -11.36
C LEU A 47 -7.74 -8.47 -11.76
N GLY A 48 -8.24 -9.34 -10.88
CA GLY A 48 -8.25 -10.78 -11.07
C GLY A 48 -6.86 -11.44 -10.98
N LEU A 49 -6.86 -12.72 -10.64
CA LEU A 49 -5.64 -13.51 -10.47
C LEU A 49 -4.91 -13.78 -11.80
N ASP A 50 -5.62 -13.80 -12.92
CA ASP A 50 -5.02 -14.05 -14.23
C ASP A 50 -4.10 -12.89 -14.68
N ARG A 51 -4.48 -11.63 -14.39
CA ARG A 51 -3.62 -10.46 -14.67
C ARG A 51 -2.32 -10.56 -13.88
N LEU A 52 -2.40 -10.95 -12.61
CA LEU A 52 -1.24 -11.15 -11.75
C LEU A 52 -0.26 -12.17 -12.34
N LEU A 53 -0.76 -13.33 -12.80
CA LEU A 53 0.10 -14.35 -13.44
C LEU A 53 0.78 -13.81 -14.71
N LEU A 54 0.03 -13.11 -15.56
CA LEU A 54 0.57 -12.49 -16.79
C LEU A 54 1.60 -11.39 -16.50
N SER A 55 1.42 -10.65 -15.41
CA SER A 55 2.35 -9.61 -14.96
C SER A 55 3.67 -10.23 -14.50
N LEU A 56 3.59 -11.23 -13.62
CA LEU A 56 4.75 -11.97 -13.12
C LEU A 56 5.55 -12.65 -14.24
N GLU A 57 4.88 -13.28 -15.21
CA GLU A 57 5.55 -13.84 -16.38
C GLU A 57 6.28 -12.78 -17.22
N ARG A 58 5.69 -11.59 -17.39
CA ARG A 58 6.31 -10.49 -18.12
C ARG A 58 7.55 -9.97 -17.40
N SER A 59 7.46 -9.68 -16.10
CA SER A 59 8.59 -9.22 -15.29
C SER A 59 9.75 -10.23 -15.27
N ARG A 60 9.42 -11.53 -15.32
CA ARG A 60 10.45 -12.57 -15.45
C ARG A 60 11.16 -12.51 -16.80
N ARG A 61 10.40 -12.36 -17.90
CA ARG A 61 10.98 -12.29 -19.26
C ARG A 61 11.84 -11.04 -19.44
N SER A 62 11.55 -9.94 -18.73
CA SER A 62 12.41 -8.75 -18.73
C SER A 62 13.70 -8.91 -17.92
N GLY A 63 13.89 -10.05 -17.22
CA GLY A 63 15.13 -10.40 -16.53
C GLY A 63 15.24 -9.86 -15.10
N LYS A 64 14.12 -9.45 -14.47
CA LYS A 64 14.15 -9.04 -13.07
C LYS A 64 14.50 -10.22 -12.16
N SER A 65 15.56 -10.06 -11.36
CA SER A 65 16.11 -11.09 -10.47
C SER A 65 15.36 -11.23 -9.15
N SER A 66 14.59 -10.23 -8.75
CA SER A 66 13.77 -10.22 -7.54
C SER A 66 12.34 -9.85 -7.90
N SER A 67 11.35 -10.62 -7.44
CA SER A 67 9.94 -10.27 -7.63
C SER A 67 9.28 -10.06 -6.26
N ILE A 68 8.70 -8.88 -6.04
CA ILE A 68 7.93 -8.47 -4.86
C ILE A 68 6.53 -8.10 -5.33
N VAL A 69 5.54 -8.72 -4.70
CA VAL A 69 4.13 -8.33 -4.83
C VAL A 69 3.68 -7.81 -3.47
N VAL A 70 3.12 -6.60 -3.45
CA VAL A 70 2.60 -5.98 -2.23
C VAL A 70 1.09 -6.20 -2.18
N VAL A 71 0.60 -6.73 -1.06
CA VAL A 71 -0.81 -7.10 -0.89
C VAL A 71 -1.39 -6.34 0.29
N SER A 72 -2.49 -5.61 0.07
CA SER A 72 -3.23 -4.97 1.18
C SER A 72 -4.02 -6.02 1.97
N GLU A 73 -4.06 -5.92 3.31
CA GLU A 73 -4.76 -6.87 4.18
C GLU A 73 -6.27 -7.01 3.90
N GLY A 74 -6.91 -6.00 3.31
CA GLY A 74 -8.32 -6.07 2.92
C GLY A 74 -8.55 -6.23 1.41
N ASP A 75 -7.52 -6.67 0.67
CA ASP A 75 -7.68 -7.06 -0.72
C ASP A 75 -8.85 -8.05 -0.90
N LYS A 76 -9.57 -7.91 -2.01
CA LYS A 76 -10.86 -8.58 -2.25
C LYS A 76 -10.77 -9.78 -3.18
N THR A 77 -9.57 -10.25 -3.53
CA THR A 77 -9.40 -11.47 -4.34
C THR A 77 -9.99 -12.73 -3.70
N GLY A 78 -10.51 -12.62 -2.46
CA GLY A 78 -11.28 -13.66 -1.77
C GLY A 78 -10.41 -14.74 -1.15
N LYS A 79 -9.09 -14.60 -1.26
CA LYS A 79 -8.08 -15.54 -0.79
C LYS A 79 -7.18 -14.85 0.23
N ASN A 80 -6.88 -15.54 1.32
CA ASN A 80 -5.79 -15.14 2.21
C ASN A 80 -4.46 -15.11 1.42
N VAL A 81 -3.50 -14.24 1.78
CA VAL A 81 -2.17 -14.17 1.14
C VAL A 81 -1.48 -15.54 1.02
N PHE A 82 -1.70 -16.47 1.95
CA PHE A 82 -1.18 -17.84 1.86
C PHE A 82 -1.84 -18.68 0.75
N GLU A 83 -3.14 -18.51 0.54
CA GLU A 83 -3.86 -19.15 -0.57
C GLU A 83 -3.46 -18.55 -1.92
N LEU A 84 -3.19 -17.24 -1.95
CA LEU A 84 -2.61 -16.57 -3.10
C LEU A 84 -1.23 -17.13 -3.44
N ALA A 85 -0.36 -17.30 -2.44
CA ALA A 85 0.94 -17.94 -2.61
C ALA A 85 0.81 -19.34 -3.22
N THR A 86 -0.06 -20.17 -2.63
CA THR A 86 -0.35 -21.53 -3.12
C THR A 86 -0.86 -21.52 -4.57
N TYR A 87 -1.72 -20.55 -4.91
CA TYR A 87 -2.24 -20.40 -6.26
C TYR A 87 -1.12 -20.03 -7.25
N ILE A 88 -0.23 -19.11 -6.89
CA ILE A 88 0.89 -18.73 -7.73
C ILE A 88 1.87 -19.89 -7.92
N GLU A 89 2.25 -20.62 -6.86
CA GLU A 89 3.16 -21.78 -6.97
C GLU A 89 2.61 -22.89 -7.88
N LYS A 90 1.28 -23.12 -7.84
CA LYS A 90 0.63 -24.10 -8.71
C LYS A 90 0.66 -23.73 -10.19
N ASN A 91 0.51 -22.44 -10.49
CA ASN A 91 0.43 -21.95 -11.88
C ASN A 91 1.80 -21.53 -12.45
N LEU A 92 2.74 -21.17 -11.57
CA LEU A 92 4.09 -20.72 -11.92
C LEU A 92 5.12 -21.48 -11.07
N SER A 93 5.28 -22.77 -11.37
CA SER A 93 6.16 -23.73 -10.66
C SER A 93 7.65 -23.35 -10.61
N LEU A 94 8.04 -22.32 -11.36
CA LEU A 94 9.41 -21.82 -11.45
C LEU A 94 9.73 -20.77 -10.38
N TYR A 95 8.72 -20.28 -9.66
CA TYR A 95 8.89 -19.39 -8.52
C TYR A 95 8.88 -20.17 -7.21
N GLU A 96 9.85 -19.89 -6.35
CA GLU A 96 9.76 -20.19 -4.92
C GLU A 96 9.04 -19.00 -4.26
N VAL A 97 7.78 -19.20 -3.82
CA VAL A 97 6.98 -18.10 -3.24
C VAL A 97 7.21 -18.03 -1.73
N ARG A 98 7.49 -16.83 -1.24
CA ARG A 98 7.68 -16.54 0.18
C ARG A 98 6.68 -15.49 0.62
N VAL A 99 5.98 -15.76 1.71
CA VAL A 99 5.01 -14.84 2.30
C VAL A 99 5.65 -14.13 3.49
N SER A 100 5.48 -12.81 3.55
CA SER A 100 5.88 -11.97 4.69
C SER A 100 4.71 -11.10 5.13
N VAL A 101 4.13 -11.41 6.28
CA VAL A 101 3.05 -10.61 6.89
C VAL A 101 3.69 -9.65 7.87
N LEU A 102 3.69 -8.35 7.56
CA LEU A 102 4.33 -7.34 8.41
C LEU A 102 3.52 -7.06 9.69
N GLY A 103 2.19 -7.09 9.58
CA GLY A 103 1.25 -6.90 10.69
C GLY A 103 1.52 -5.63 11.52
N HIS A 104 1.41 -5.76 12.85
CA HIS A 104 1.42 -4.65 13.81
C HIS A 104 2.73 -3.86 13.88
N MET A 105 3.83 -4.37 13.30
CA MET A 105 5.09 -3.62 13.23
C MET A 105 4.90 -2.25 12.54
N GLN A 106 3.96 -2.16 11.60
CA GLN A 106 3.61 -0.93 10.87
C GLN A 106 2.96 0.16 11.74
N ARG A 107 2.47 -0.18 12.94
CA ARG A 107 1.86 0.78 13.88
C ARG A 107 2.84 1.31 14.92
N GLY A 108 4.05 0.76 14.96
CA GLY A 108 5.10 1.13 15.91
C GLY A 108 6.26 1.87 15.24
N GLY A 109 7.21 2.32 16.06
CA GLY A 109 8.39 3.06 15.62
C GLY A 109 8.26 4.58 15.79
N SER A 110 9.40 5.27 15.69
CA SER A 110 9.45 6.72 15.80
C SER A 110 8.86 7.37 14.54
N PRO A 111 7.96 8.37 14.67
CA PRO A 111 7.34 9.02 13.52
C PRO A 111 8.39 9.73 12.66
N SER A 112 8.12 9.82 11.35
CA SER A 112 8.98 10.52 10.40
C SER A 112 9.00 12.03 10.65
N CYS A 113 9.93 12.75 10.01
CA CYS A 113 9.94 14.22 10.05
C CYS A 113 8.60 14.80 9.56
N PHE A 114 8.08 14.26 8.46
CA PHE A 114 6.80 14.68 7.88
C PHE A 114 5.65 14.49 8.89
N ASP A 115 5.54 13.31 9.49
CA ASP A 115 4.46 13.01 10.45
C ASP A 115 4.52 13.90 11.69
N ARG A 116 5.72 14.18 12.21
CA ARG A 116 5.91 15.08 13.35
C ARG A 116 5.49 16.51 13.02
N VAL A 117 5.89 17.04 11.87
CA VAL A 117 5.52 18.39 11.45
C VAL A 117 4.02 18.47 11.18
N LEU A 118 3.43 17.46 10.53
CA LEU A 118 2.00 17.38 10.26
C LEU A 118 1.20 17.35 11.57
N ALA A 119 1.59 16.50 12.53
CA ALA A 119 0.95 16.41 13.84
C ALA A 119 0.99 17.76 14.58
N SER A 120 2.13 18.44 14.58
CA SER A 120 2.26 19.78 15.18
C SER A 120 1.35 20.81 14.52
N ARG A 121 1.31 20.85 13.18
CA ARG A 121 0.44 21.78 12.42
C ARG A 121 -1.04 21.54 12.71
N MET A 122 -1.47 20.28 12.72
CA MET A 122 -2.86 19.91 13.02
C MET A 122 -3.23 20.19 14.48
N GLY A 123 -2.32 19.91 15.42
CA GLY A 123 -2.50 20.18 16.84
C GLY A 123 -2.69 21.68 17.13
N VAL A 124 -1.79 22.52 16.61
CA VAL A 124 -1.91 23.99 16.74
C VAL A 124 -3.24 24.48 16.17
N LYS A 125 -3.58 24.05 14.94
CA LYS A 125 -4.83 24.48 14.31
C LYS A 125 -6.07 24.05 15.09
N SER A 126 -6.03 22.87 15.70
CA SER A 126 -7.13 22.37 16.54
C SER A 126 -7.34 23.26 17.77
N VAL A 127 -6.26 23.71 18.42
CA VAL A 127 -6.33 24.62 19.57
C VAL A 127 -6.85 26.00 19.16
N GLU A 128 -6.35 26.56 18.05
CA GLU A 128 -6.86 27.84 17.49
C GLU A 128 -8.38 27.79 17.27
N LEU A 129 -8.88 26.71 16.66
CA LEU A 129 -10.31 26.55 16.40
C LEU A 129 -11.14 26.49 17.68
N LEU A 130 -10.63 25.85 18.74
CA LEU A 130 -11.30 25.80 20.03
C LEU A 130 -11.37 27.18 20.69
N ILE A 131 -10.29 27.97 20.60
CA ILE A 131 -10.25 29.35 21.10
C ILE A 131 -11.25 30.23 20.34
N ASP A 132 -11.36 30.05 19.02
CA ASP A 132 -12.32 30.74 18.15
C ASP A 132 -13.78 30.27 18.33
N GLY A 133 -14.05 29.37 19.28
CA GLY A 133 -15.38 28.84 19.58
C GLY A 133 -15.91 27.85 18.53
N SER A 134 -15.07 27.37 17.62
CA SER A 134 -15.45 26.36 16.64
C SER A 134 -15.59 24.97 17.27
N SER A 135 -16.53 24.18 16.77
CA SER A 135 -16.76 22.80 17.21
C SER A 135 -17.19 21.92 16.03
N ASN A 136 -17.20 20.60 16.22
CA ASN A 136 -17.68 19.62 15.24
C ASN A 136 -16.98 19.68 13.86
N VAL A 137 -15.68 20.01 13.87
CA VAL A 137 -14.83 20.01 12.66
C VAL A 137 -13.64 19.06 12.83
N MET A 138 -13.22 18.44 11.75
CA MET A 138 -11.97 17.68 11.64
C MET A 138 -10.92 18.57 10.99
N VAL A 139 -9.73 18.64 11.60
CA VAL A 139 -8.54 19.23 10.98
C VAL A 139 -7.85 18.18 10.12
N GLY A 140 -7.45 18.54 8.91
CA GLY A 140 -6.72 17.67 8.01
C GLY A 140 -5.80 18.45 7.08
N ILE A 141 -5.10 17.73 6.21
CA ILE A 141 -4.27 18.29 5.15
C ILE A 141 -4.94 18.04 3.80
N ASP A 142 -5.02 19.09 2.99
CA ASP A 142 -5.52 19.04 1.62
C ASP A 142 -4.72 20.04 0.78
N ASP A 143 -4.16 19.57 -0.33
CA ASP A 143 -3.25 20.33 -1.20
C ASP A 143 -2.12 21.02 -0.40
N ASN A 144 -1.47 20.23 0.47
CA ASN A 144 -0.40 20.65 1.39
C ASN A 144 -0.77 21.78 2.39
N LYS A 145 -2.05 22.16 2.46
CA LYS A 145 -2.57 23.19 3.36
C LYS A 145 -3.41 22.55 4.46
N ILE A 146 -3.32 23.13 5.66
CA ILE A 146 -4.19 22.72 6.77
C ILE A 146 -5.58 23.26 6.48
N ARG A 147 -6.57 22.37 6.46
CA ARG A 147 -7.98 22.70 6.23
C ARG A 147 -8.84 22.07 7.31
N THR A 148 -10.07 22.57 7.38
CA THR A 148 -11.12 22.01 8.23
C THR A 148 -12.26 21.48 7.37
N ILE A 149 -12.89 20.42 7.83
CA ILE A 149 -14.11 19.87 7.25
C ILE A 149 -15.10 19.56 8.37
N PRO A 150 -16.41 19.80 8.19
CA PRO A 150 -17.40 19.38 9.17
C PRO A 150 -17.29 17.87 9.45
N LEU A 151 -17.29 17.49 10.72
CA LEU A 151 -17.07 16.10 11.14
C LEU A 151 -18.09 15.14 10.53
N GLU A 152 -19.35 15.57 10.40
CA GLU A 152 -20.42 14.79 9.76
C GLU A 152 -20.12 14.44 8.30
N LYS A 153 -19.43 15.34 7.57
CA LYS A 153 -19.00 15.08 6.19
C LYS A 153 -17.77 14.18 6.16
N ALA A 154 -16.83 14.37 7.09
CA ALA A 154 -15.59 13.60 7.14
C ALA A 154 -15.85 12.09 7.32
N VAL A 155 -16.79 11.71 8.19
CA VAL A 155 -17.07 10.29 8.49
C VAL A 155 -17.89 9.58 7.41
N LYS A 156 -18.52 10.31 6.49
CA LYS A 156 -19.33 9.75 5.39
C LYS A 156 -18.55 9.63 4.07
N GLY A 157 -17.33 10.18 4.01
CA GLY A 157 -16.52 10.18 2.80
C GLY A 157 -16.08 8.77 2.40
N LYS A 158 -16.11 8.48 1.09
CA LYS A 158 -15.39 7.33 0.53
C LYS A 158 -13.98 7.76 0.16
N HIS A 159 -13.01 6.95 0.50
CA HIS A 159 -11.63 7.16 0.06
C HIS A 159 -11.52 6.89 -1.45
N THR A 160 -10.72 7.68 -2.15
CA THR A 160 -10.38 7.47 -3.56
C THR A 160 -8.88 7.29 -3.68
N ILE A 161 -8.46 6.27 -4.43
CA ILE A 161 -7.06 5.99 -4.69
C ILE A 161 -6.52 6.97 -5.75
N ASN A 162 -5.25 7.34 -5.65
CA ASN A 162 -4.61 8.19 -6.65
C ASN A 162 -4.34 7.36 -7.92
N LYS A 163 -5.15 7.61 -8.96
CA LYS A 163 -5.04 6.92 -10.27
C LYS A 163 -3.69 7.15 -10.96
N GLU A 164 -3.03 8.28 -10.72
CA GLU A 164 -1.71 8.51 -11.31
C GLU A 164 -0.66 7.64 -10.63
N LEU A 165 -0.75 7.39 -9.32
CA LEU A 165 0.14 6.44 -8.64
C LEU A 165 -0.07 5.01 -9.15
N LEU A 166 -1.31 4.61 -9.44
CA LEU A 166 -1.59 3.32 -10.07
C LEU A 166 -0.95 3.21 -11.45
N ARG A 167 -1.16 4.23 -12.29
CA ARG A 167 -0.54 4.31 -13.61
C ARG A 167 0.99 4.29 -13.53
N MET A 168 1.58 5.01 -12.58
CA MET A 168 3.03 5.00 -12.35
C MET A 168 3.51 3.60 -11.95
N SER A 169 2.78 2.92 -11.07
CA SER A 169 3.10 1.53 -10.69
C SER A 169 3.15 0.61 -11.91
N ASP A 170 2.14 0.68 -12.78
CA ASP A 170 2.06 -0.13 -14.01
C ASP A 170 3.18 0.16 -15.02
N ILE A 171 3.68 1.39 -15.07
CA ILE A 171 4.79 1.79 -15.96
C ILE A 171 6.14 1.35 -15.38
N LEU A 172 6.33 1.45 -14.06
CA LEU A 172 7.58 1.16 -13.38
C LEU A 172 7.79 -0.34 -13.12
N SER A 173 6.74 -1.15 -13.20
CA SER A 173 6.79 -2.60 -12.96
C SER A 173 7.38 -3.41 -14.12
N VAL A 174 7.68 -2.80 -15.28
CA VAL A 174 8.32 -3.41 -16.47
C VAL A 174 9.79 -3.75 -16.24
#